data_AF-A0A1H8DZS9-F1
#
_entry.id   AF-A0A1H8DZS9-F1
#
_cell.length_a   1.000
_cell.length_b   1.000
_cell.length_c   1.000
_cell.angle_alpha   90.00
_cell.angle_beta   90.00
_cell.angle_gamma   90.00
#
_symmetry.space_group_name_H-M   'P 1'
#
loop_
_entity.id
_entity.type
_entity.pdbx_description
1 polymer ?
#
loop_
_entity_poly.entity_id
_entity_poly.type
_entity_poly.pdbx_seq_one_letter_code
_entity_poly.pdbx_strand_id
1 'polypeptide(L)'
;MEARDLGDTISLYLPQAGGGQTPFAVLQERKEVRRFQTPDDARTFALELAGALHERDNVPVRLRIEQEDGHWETVDVFLSAVTPPRRPP
;
A
#
# COMPACT_ATOMS: atom_id res chain seq x y z
N MET A 1 -10.60 -19.56 9.17
CA MET A 1 -10.73 -18.11 8.89
C MET A 1 -10.02 -17.89 7.58
N GLU A 2 -10.80 -17.74 6.52
CA GLU A 2 -10.34 -17.82 5.12
C GLU A 2 -9.52 -16.56 4.76
N ALA A 3 -8.20 -16.73 4.64
CA ALA A 3 -7.38 -15.81 3.85
C ALA A 3 -7.73 -16.09 2.39
N ARG A 4 -8.76 -15.40 1.90
CA ARG A 4 -9.28 -15.55 0.56
C ARG A 4 -8.18 -15.11 -0.40
N ASP A 5 -7.69 -16.09 -1.13
CA ASP A 5 -6.88 -15.97 -2.34
C ASP A 5 -7.55 -14.98 -3.30
N LEU A 6 -7.09 -13.74 -3.25
CA LEU A 6 -7.42 -12.63 -4.15
C LEU A 6 -6.07 -12.10 -4.62
N GLY A 7 -5.34 -12.91 -5.39
CA GLY A 7 -4.06 -12.60 -6.03
C GLY A 7 -3.17 -11.62 -5.28
N ASP A 8 -2.39 -12.12 -4.30
CA ASP A 8 -1.34 -11.46 -3.50
C ASP A 8 -1.26 -9.92 -3.52
N THR A 9 -2.38 -9.21 -3.36
CA THR A 9 -2.34 -7.75 -3.44
C THR A 9 -1.83 -7.19 -2.13
N ILE A 10 -0.60 -6.70 -2.12
CA ILE A 10 0.02 -6.13 -0.93
C ILE A 10 -0.63 -4.77 -0.66
N SER A 11 -1.16 -4.61 0.55
CA SER A 11 -1.72 -3.34 1.01
C SER A 11 -0.78 -2.67 2.02
N LEU A 12 -0.31 -1.48 1.67
CA LEU A 12 0.44 -0.58 2.53
C LEU A 12 -0.48 0.50 3.11
N TYR A 13 -0.34 0.82 4.38
CA TYR A 13 -1.20 1.77 5.11
C TYR A 13 -0.34 2.86 5.75
N LEU A 14 -0.71 4.12 5.51
CA LEU A 14 -0.04 5.31 6.02
C LEU A 14 -1.03 6.16 6.82
N PRO A 15 -1.09 5.98 8.14
CA PRO A 15 -1.80 6.91 9.01
C PRO A 15 -1.08 8.26 9.08
N GLN A 16 -1.68 9.31 8.52
CA GLN A 16 -1.17 10.69 8.58
C GLN A 16 -1.86 11.52 9.67
N ALA A 17 -3.13 11.24 9.98
CA ALA A 17 -3.96 12.12 10.79
C ALA A 17 -4.10 11.63 12.23
N GLY A 18 -3.22 12.11 13.12
CA GLY A 18 -3.48 12.52 14.51
C GLY A 18 -4.22 11.61 15.54
N GLY A 19 -4.76 10.45 15.18
CA GLY A 19 -5.60 9.63 16.08
C GLY A 19 -4.93 8.37 16.62
N GLY A 20 -3.76 7.99 16.10
CA GLY A 20 -3.03 6.77 16.46
C GLY A 20 -1.76 7.03 17.27
N GLN A 21 -1.29 6.02 18.01
CA GLN A 21 -0.05 6.06 18.81
C GLN A 21 1.23 6.22 17.95
N THR A 22 1.12 6.22 16.62
CA THR A 22 2.24 6.19 15.67
C THR A 22 1.94 7.03 14.41
N PRO A 23 1.90 8.36 14.50
CA PRO A 23 1.76 9.20 13.30
C PRO A 23 2.91 8.92 12.33
N PHE A 24 2.63 8.92 11.03
CA PHE A 24 3.63 8.73 9.96
C PHE A 24 4.32 7.35 9.97
N ALA A 25 3.60 6.31 10.40
CA ALA A 25 4.05 4.94 10.25
C ALA A 25 3.72 4.39 8.87
N VAL A 26 4.54 3.47 8.37
CA VAL A 26 4.20 2.63 7.21
C VAL A 26 3.88 1.25 7.74
N LEU A 27 2.64 0.81 7.54
CA LEU A 27 2.19 -0.52 7.91
C LEU A 27 1.98 -1.37 6.65
N GLN A 28 2.48 -2.59 6.65
CA GLN A 28 2.22 -3.61 5.64
C GLN A 28 1.27 -4.64 6.24
N GLU A 29 0.09 -4.83 5.65
CA GLU A 29 -0.88 -5.81 6.14
C GLU A 29 -1.17 -5.71 7.66
N ARG A 30 -1.25 -4.48 8.18
CA ARG A 30 -1.44 -4.16 9.62
C ARG A 30 -0.23 -4.47 10.53
N LYS A 31 0.91 -4.85 9.97
CA LYS A 31 2.19 -4.91 10.68
C LYS A 31 2.95 -3.61 10.45
N GLU A 32 3.38 -2.97 11.53
CA GLU A 32 4.29 -1.83 11.43
C GLU A 32 5.61 -2.28 10.81
N VAL A 33 5.99 -1.65 9.71
CA VAL A 33 7.29 -1.85 9.06
C VAL A 33 8.29 -0.84 9.61
N ARG A 34 7.88 0.44 9.63
CA ARG A 34 8.74 1.55 10.03
C ARG A 34 7.93 2.78 10.43
N ARG A 35 8.49 3.61 11.29
CA ARG A 35 7.97 4.93 11.68
C ARG A 35 8.85 6.04 11.16
N PHE A 36 8.23 7.16 10.82
CA PHE A 36 8.92 8.36 10.36
C PHE A 36 8.53 9.57 11.20
N GLN A 37 9.32 10.63 11.09
CA GLN A 37 9.06 11.90 11.77
C GLN A 37 8.18 12.83 10.94
N THR A 38 8.14 12.63 9.62
CA THR A 38 7.42 13.48 8.67
C THR A 38 6.50 12.62 7.79
N PRO A 39 5.36 13.19 7.35
CA PRO A 39 4.44 12.54 6.42
C PRO A 39 5.09 12.25 5.06
N ASP A 40 5.94 13.16 4.57
CA ASP A 40 6.66 13.04 3.30
C ASP A 40 7.67 11.89 3.30
N ASP A 41 8.43 11.69 4.38
CA ASP A 41 9.35 10.55 4.49
C ASP A 41 8.57 9.22 4.51
N ALA A 42 7.48 9.16 5.27
CA ALA A 42 6.62 7.97 5.31
C ALA A 42 6.04 7.64 3.93
N ARG A 43 5.57 8.67 3.21
CA ARG A 43 5.04 8.54 1.85
C ARG A 43 6.11 8.07 0.87
N THR A 44 7.28 8.69 0.90
CA THR A 44 8.40 8.35 0.02
C THR A 44 8.83 6.90 0.25
N PHE A 45 9.04 6.52 1.51
CA PHE A 45 9.42 5.15 1.84
C PHE A 45 8.36 4.12 1.44
N ALA A 46 7.06 4.44 1.60
CA ALA A 46 6.01 3.51 1.21
C ALA A 46 5.90 3.33 -0.30
N LEU A 47 6.17 4.38 -1.08
CA LEU A 47 6.26 4.28 -2.55
C LEU A 47 7.46 3.44 -2.97
N GLU A 48 8.63 3.64 -2.36
CA GLU A 48 9.82 2.83 -2.62
C GLU A 48 9.59 1.36 -2.22
N LEU A 49 8.97 1.12 -1.06
CA LEU A 49 8.61 -0.22 -0.60
C LEU A 49 7.59 -0.87 -1.55
N ALA A 50 6.60 -0.12 -2.03
CA ALA A 50 5.66 -0.63 -3.02
C ALA A 50 6.35 -1.05 -4.32
N GLY A 51 7.30 -0.25 -4.80
CA GLY A 51 8.11 -0.58 -5.98
C GLY A 51 8.92 -1.85 -5.75
N ALA A 52 9.65 -1.92 -4.64
CA ALA A 52 10.47 -3.08 -4.30
C ALA A 52 9.65 -4.37 -4.15
N LEU A 53 8.45 -4.30 -3.55
CA LEU A 53 7.55 -5.44 -3.40
C LEU A 53 6.95 -5.86 -4.75
N HIS A 54 6.56 -4.91 -5.59
CA HIS A 54 6.10 -5.20 -6.94
C HIS A 54 7.21 -5.84 -7.77
N GLU A 55 8.44 -5.33 -7.75
CA GLU A 55 9.55 -5.91 -8.50
C GLU A 55 9.96 -7.29 -8.00
N ARG A 56 9.94 -7.52 -6.68
CA ARG A 56 10.36 -8.78 -6.07
C ARG A 56 9.35 -9.90 -6.27
N ASP A 57 8.07 -9.61 -6.04
CA ASP A 57 7.02 -10.61 -5.99
C ASP A 57 6.12 -10.57 -7.24
N ASN A 58 6.24 -9.55 -8.10
CA ASN A 58 5.42 -9.31 -9.29
C ASN A 58 3.92 -9.25 -8.97
N VAL A 59 3.60 -8.68 -7.80
CA VAL A 59 2.24 -8.59 -7.27
C VAL A 59 1.74 -7.16 -7.28
N PRO A 60 0.43 -6.93 -7.42
CA PRO A 60 -0.11 -5.58 -7.33
C PRO A 60 0.06 -5.02 -5.92
N VAL A 61 0.44 -3.74 -5.83
CA VAL A 61 0.61 -3.05 -4.56
C VAL A 61 -0.30 -1.84 -4.49
N ARG A 62 -1.06 -1.77 -3.39
CA ARG A 62 -2.00 -0.70 -3.10
C ARG A 62 -1.56 0.06 -1.87
N LEU A 63 -1.53 1.38 -1.99
CA LEU A 63 -1.20 2.30 -0.92
C LEU A 63 -2.49 2.92 -0.38
N ARG A 64 -2.68 2.92 0.94
CA ARG A 64 -3.82 3.52 1.61
C ARG A 64 -3.30 4.61 2.52
N ILE A 65 -3.60 5.85 2.21
CA ILE A 65 -3.10 7.02 2.91
C ILE A 65 -4.29 7.62 3.66
N GLU A 66 -4.18 7.70 4.99
CA GLU A 66 -5.14 8.46 5.77
C GLU A 66 -4.89 9.95 5.50
N GLN A 67 -5.91 10.67 5.11
CA GLN A 67 -5.88 12.10 4.86
C GLN A 67 -6.20 12.86 6.15
N GLU A 68 -5.92 14.16 6.17
CA GLU A 68 -6.08 15.01 7.35
C GLU A 68 -7.51 15.02 7.92
N ASP A 69 -8.54 14.86 7.08
CA ASP A 69 -9.95 14.72 7.52
C ASP A 69 -10.30 13.32 8.07
N GLY A 70 -9.33 12.42 8.24
CA GLY A 70 -9.52 11.05 8.74
C GLY A 70 -10.12 10.07 7.72
N HIS A 71 -10.24 10.47 6.45
CA HIS A 71 -10.63 9.56 5.37
C HIS A 71 -9.42 8.84 4.80
N TRP A 72 -9.62 7.61 4.32
CA TRP A 72 -8.55 6.83 3.70
C TRP A 72 -8.61 6.97 2.19
N GLU A 73 -7.64 7.66 1.61
CA GLU A 73 -7.39 7.65 0.19
C GLU A 73 -6.71 6.34 -0.22
N THR A 74 -7.14 5.76 -1.33
CA THR A 74 -6.51 4.57 -1.90
C THR A 74 -5.80 4.96 -3.19
N VAL A 75 -4.49 4.78 -3.20
CA VAL A 75 -3.62 5.00 -4.36
C VAL A 75 -3.15 3.64 -4.85
N ASP A 76 -3.62 3.28 -6.03
CA ASP A 76 -3.20 2.10 -6.74
C ASP A 76 -1.85 2.37 -7.42
N VAL A 77 -0.75 2.01 -6.75
CA VAL A 77 0.62 2.36 -7.19
C VAL A 77 1.08 1.45 -8.32
N PHE A 78 0.87 0.15 -8.14
CA PHE A 78 1.20 -0.87 -9.13
C PHE A 78 -0.03 -1.76 -9.30
N LEU A 79 -0.97 -1.32 -10.13
CA LEU A 79 -1.94 -2.26 -10.68
C LEU A 79 -1.23 -2.91 -11.85
N SER A 80 -0.87 -4.19 -11.70
CA SER A 80 -0.73 -5.03 -12.89
C SER A 80 -2.07 -4.93 -13.60
N ALA A 81 -2.10 -4.19 -14.71
CA ALA A 81 -3.20 -4.25 -15.65
C ALA A 81 -3.28 -5.72 -16.05
N VAL A 82 -4.13 -6.49 -15.38
CA VAL A 82 -4.56 -7.79 -15.84
C VAL A 82 -5.34 -7.49 -17.11
N THR A 83 -4.60 -7.31 -18.20
CA THR A 83 -5.12 -7.34 -19.55
C THR A 83 -5.47 -8.82 -19.73
N PRO A 84 -6.76 -9.21 -19.72
CA PRO A 84 -7.10 -10.58 -20.06
C PRO A 84 -6.53 -10.84 -21.47
N PRO A 85 -5.95 -12.01 -21.75
CA PRO A 85 -5.44 -12.29 -23.08
C PRO A 85 -6.62 -12.17 -24.06
N ARG A 86 -6.57 -11.14 -24.92
CA ARG A 86 -7.47 -11.07 -26.07
C ARG A 86 -7.13 -12.28 -26.92
N ARG A 87 -7.96 -13.33 -26.88
CA ARG A 87 -7.90 -14.41 -27.88
C ARG A 87 -8.11 -13.76 -29.24
N PRO A 88 -7.19 -13.93 -30.21
CA PRO A 88 -7.51 -13.60 -31.58
C PRO A 88 -8.56 -14.60 -32.12
N PRO A 89 -9.48 -14.16 -32.99
CA PRO A 89 -10.34 -15.06 -33.76
C PRO A 89 -9.54 -15.83 -34.83
#